data_AF-A0A2E3NK56-F1
#
_entry.id   AF-A0A2E3NK56-F1
#
_cell.length_a   1.000
_cell.length_b   1.000
_cell.length_c   1.000
_cell.angle_alpha   90.00
_cell.angle_beta   90.00
_cell.angle_gamma   90.00
#
_symmetry.space_group_name_H-M   'P 1'
#
loop_
_entity.id
_entity.type
_entity.pdbx_description
1 polymer ?
#
loop_
_entity_poly.entity_id
_entity_poly.type
_entity_poly.pdbx_seq_one_letter_code
_entity_poly.pdbx_strand_id
1 'polypeptide(L)'
;MTDFTWQAAYYSELQTVWALIVVPVAFLAWRAASPADPARACVPDASRFVARSTLAFAILTMIDPLSTGILAKQPGIEGTFAATLIMFFFVLLGDFRVLLLAIGVARPERTLRDNVGWAAGVTLVVPIFAGVTYGSLGFLIEDLHGHVLWMIYEAGFMGLCIALSRRWVPRSLGSEPAALAQIDYLRALFGYGAAYYALWLGADVLIVVAELDLGWGVRIVPNQLYYALWVPFAYWRFFSVAPTGPNAAR
;
A
#
# COMPACT_ATOMS: atom_id res chain seq x y z
N MET A 1 -22.73 -28.58 12.19
CA MET A 1 -21.84 -27.84 11.27
C MET A 1 -21.98 -26.38 11.66
N THR A 2 -20.90 -25.68 12.00
CA THR A 2 -20.97 -24.24 12.26
C THR A 2 -21.29 -23.54 10.94
N ASP A 3 -22.30 -22.67 10.94
CA ASP A 3 -22.66 -21.92 9.74
C ASP A 3 -21.48 -21.04 9.31
N PHE A 4 -21.13 -21.09 8.03
CA PHE A 4 -20.05 -20.32 7.45
C PHE A 4 -20.40 -18.82 7.46
N THR A 5 -19.46 -17.99 7.89
CA THR A 5 -19.55 -16.53 7.74
C THR A 5 -18.25 -15.99 7.13
N TRP A 6 -18.37 -14.95 6.33
CA TRP A 6 -17.22 -14.24 5.78
C TRP A 6 -16.40 -13.57 6.87
N GLN A 7 -17.04 -13.12 7.95
CA GLN A 7 -16.33 -12.61 9.12
C GLN A 7 -15.38 -13.68 9.72
N ALA A 8 -15.86 -14.90 9.93
CA ALA A 8 -15.02 -15.98 10.46
C ALA A 8 -13.88 -16.33 9.50
N ALA A 9 -14.18 -16.38 8.20
CA ALA A 9 -13.15 -16.59 7.18
C ALA A 9 -12.10 -15.45 7.17
N TYR A 10 -12.55 -14.20 7.25
CA TYR A 10 -11.69 -13.00 7.25
C TYR A 10 -10.74 -12.99 8.44
N TYR A 11 -11.21 -13.32 9.65
CA TYR A 11 -10.40 -13.34 10.87
C TYR A 11 -9.59 -14.62 11.09
N SER A 12 -9.72 -15.63 10.23
CA SER A 12 -8.94 -16.86 10.30
C SER A 12 -7.43 -16.58 10.14
N GLU A 13 -6.59 -17.41 10.77
CA GLU A 13 -5.12 -17.31 10.59
C GLU A 13 -4.71 -17.55 9.14
N LEU A 14 -5.43 -18.44 8.44
CA LEU A 14 -5.21 -18.71 7.03
C LEU A 14 -5.27 -17.41 6.22
N GLN A 15 -6.28 -16.58 6.46
CA GLN A 15 -6.48 -15.35 5.71
C GLN A 15 -5.68 -14.16 6.24
N THR A 16 -5.61 -13.98 7.57
CA THR A 16 -4.95 -12.81 8.19
C THR A 16 -3.44 -12.90 8.24
N VAL A 17 -2.86 -14.11 8.09
CA VAL A 17 -1.42 -14.32 8.16
C VAL A 17 -0.92 -15.05 6.93
N TRP A 18 -1.35 -16.30 6.74
CA TRP A 18 -0.67 -17.21 5.82
C TRP A 18 -0.88 -16.84 4.35
N ALA A 19 -2.11 -16.49 3.96
CA ALA A 19 -2.43 -16.09 2.59
C ALA A 19 -1.67 -14.82 2.17
N LEU A 20 -1.34 -13.94 3.13
CA LEU A 20 -0.67 -12.66 2.84
C LEU A 20 0.84 -12.80 2.61
N ILE A 21 1.46 -13.89 3.07
CA ILE A 21 2.92 -14.09 2.96
C ILE A 21 3.36 -14.94 1.76
N VAL A 22 2.46 -15.75 1.18
CA VAL A 22 2.81 -16.68 0.09
C VAL A 22 3.39 -15.95 -1.12
N VAL A 23 2.71 -14.88 -1.58
CA VAL A 23 3.16 -14.14 -2.76
C VAL A 23 4.46 -13.34 -2.49
N PRO A 24 4.63 -12.63 -1.36
CA PRO A 24 5.90 -12.01 -1.02
C PRO A 24 7.08 -13.00 -0.97
N VAL A 25 6.90 -14.20 -0.41
CA VAL A 25 7.93 -15.25 -0.41
C VAL A 25 8.26 -15.70 -1.84
N ALA A 26 7.24 -15.99 -2.65
CA ALA A 26 7.42 -16.38 -4.04
C ALA A 26 8.12 -15.27 -4.85
N PHE A 27 7.76 -14.01 -4.62
CA PHE A 27 8.39 -12.85 -5.24
C PHE A 27 9.87 -12.73 -4.85
N LEU A 28 10.22 -12.92 -3.58
CA LEU A 28 11.61 -12.89 -3.13
C LEU A 28 12.45 -14.03 -3.72
N ALA A 29 11.90 -15.24 -3.75
CA ALA A 29 12.54 -16.39 -4.40
C ALA A 29 12.77 -16.13 -5.90
N TRP A 30 11.75 -15.60 -6.58
CA TRP A 30 11.85 -15.19 -7.97
C TRP A 30 12.91 -14.08 -8.16
N ARG A 31 12.95 -13.07 -7.30
CA ARG A 31 13.94 -11.97 -7.35
C ARG A 31 15.37 -12.45 -7.13
N ALA A 32 15.58 -13.51 -6.36
CA ALA A 32 16.88 -14.14 -6.18
C ALA A 32 17.35 -14.84 -7.47
N ALA A 33 16.43 -15.47 -8.21
CA ALA A 33 16.72 -16.14 -9.48
C ALA A 33 16.75 -15.20 -10.70
N SER A 34 16.03 -14.07 -10.64
CA SER A 34 15.88 -13.11 -11.74
C SER A 34 16.31 -11.71 -11.28
N PRO A 35 17.61 -11.37 -11.34
CA PRO A 35 18.13 -10.04 -11.00
C PRO A 35 17.46 -8.91 -11.80
N ALA A 36 17.47 -7.71 -11.22
CA ALA A 36 16.93 -6.54 -11.91
C ALA A 36 17.79 -6.19 -13.12
N ASP A 37 17.14 -5.95 -14.25
CA ASP A 37 17.76 -5.50 -15.49
C ASP A 37 17.48 -4.00 -15.69
N PRO A 38 18.47 -3.11 -15.47
CA PRO A 38 18.29 -1.67 -15.67
C PRO A 38 17.87 -1.28 -17.09
N ALA A 39 18.17 -2.09 -18.11
CA ALA A 39 17.79 -1.81 -19.49
C ALA A 39 16.26 -1.88 -19.71
N ARG A 40 15.52 -2.52 -18.80
CA ARG A 40 14.07 -2.64 -18.84
C ARG A 40 13.34 -1.64 -17.93
N ALA A 41 14.09 -0.80 -17.21
CA ALA A 41 13.53 0.20 -16.31
C ALA A 41 12.86 1.34 -17.08
N CYS A 42 11.66 1.75 -16.66
CA CYS A 42 11.00 2.94 -17.20
C CYS A 42 11.71 4.24 -16.81
N VAL A 43 12.51 4.22 -15.74
CA VAL A 43 13.39 5.33 -15.33
C VAL A 43 14.75 4.73 -14.95
N PRO A 44 15.74 4.70 -15.85
CA PRO A 44 17.04 4.05 -15.60
C PRO A 44 17.72 4.54 -14.30
N ASP A 45 17.66 5.83 -14.02
CA ASP A 45 18.29 6.45 -12.84
C ASP A 45 17.68 5.97 -11.51
N ALA A 46 16.38 5.61 -11.51
CA ALA A 46 15.69 5.10 -10.33
C ALA A 46 15.80 3.57 -10.18
N SER A 47 16.42 2.86 -11.12
CA SER A 47 16.40 1.39 -11.17
C SER A 47 16.94 0.71 -9.92
N ARG A 48 18.10 1.15 -9.42
CA ARG A 48 18.70 0.61 -8.20
C ARG A 48 17.86 0.90 -6.96
N PHE A 49 17.26 2.09 -6.91
CA PHE A 49 16.36 2.47 -5.82
C PHE A 49 15.13 1.56 -5.81
N VAL A 50 14.42 1.42 -6.93
CA VAL A 50 13.23 0.56 -7.01
C VAL A 50 13.56 -0.90 -6.70
N ALA A 51 14.66 -1.43 -7.25
CA ALA A 51 15.07 -2.81 -7.02
C ALA A 51 15.37 -3.11 -5.55
N ARG A 52 15.97 -2.17 -4.82
CA ARG A 52 16.27 -2.32 -3.38
C ARG A 52 15.03 -2.08 -2.52
N SER A 53 14.27 -1.03 -2.81
CA SER A 53 13.07 -0.68 -2.07
C SER A 53 12.02 -1.78 -2.13
N THR A 54 11.81 -2.40 -3.29
CA THR A 54 10.86 -3.52 -3.44
C THR A 54 11.28 -4.78 -2.69
N LEU A 55 12.59 -5.07 -2.55
CA LEU A 55 13.06 -6.15 -1.67
C LEU A 55 12.75 -5.84 -0.20
N ALA A 56 13.08 -4.63 0.26
CA ALA A 56 12.79 -4.20 1.61
C ALA A 56 11.29 -4.21 1.91
N PHE A 57 10.48 -3.69 0.98
CA PHE A 57 9.02 -3.65 1.13
C PHE A 57 8.40 -5.05 1.12
N ALA A 58 8.89 -6.00 0.30
CA ALA A 58 8.42 -7.39 0.38
C ALA A 58 8.63 -7.98 1.78
N ILE A 59 9.80 -7.73 2.39
CA ILE A 59 10.10 -8.17 3.76
C ILE A 59 9.16 -7.49 4.77
N LEU A 60 9.04 -6.17 4.72
CA LEU A 60 8.17 -5.41 5.64
C LEU A 60 6.71 -5.86 5.54
N THR A 61 6.27 -6.21 4.34
CA THR A 61 4.89 -6.66 4.09
C THR A 61 4.61 -8.06 4.64
N MET A 62 5.64 -8.89 4.83
CA MET A 62 5.51 -10.15 5.57
C MET A 62 5.56 -9.93 7.08
N ILE A 63 6.38 -8.99 7.55
CA ILE A 63 6.51 -8.67 8.97
C ILE A 63 5.20 -8.08 9.51
N ASP A 64 4.47 -7.31 8.71
CA ASP A 64 3.20 -6.70 9.11
C ASP A 64 2.18 -7.75 9.62
N PRO A 65 1.66 -8.70 8.83
CA PRO A 65 0.65 -9.65 9.32
C PRO A 65 1.17 -10.57 10.42
N LEU A 66 2.48 -10.82 10.50
CA LEU A 66 3.08 -11.51 11.65
C LEU A 66 2.99 -10.66 12.92
N SER A 67 3.19 -9.35 12.80
CA SER A 67 3.17 -8.40 13.91
C SER A 67 1.74 -8.05 14.33
N THR A 68 0.87 -7.71 13.38
CA THR A 68 -0.52 -7.31 13.61
C THR A 68 -1.44 -8.52 13.84
N GLY A 69 -1.08 -9.70 13.34
CA GLY A 69 -1.81 -10.95 13.54
C GLY A 69 -1.32 -11.77 14.73
N ILE A 70 -0.08 -12.26 14.69
CA ILE A 70 0.43 -13.21 15.70
C ILE A 70 0.88 -12.49 16.97
N LEU A 71 1.73 -11.45 16.83
CA LEU A 71 2.32 -10.75 17.98
C LEU A 71 1.29 -9.91 18.74
N ALA A 72 0.48 -9.12 18.02
CA ALA A 72 -0.51 -8.24 18.66
C ALA A 72 -1.63 -9.01 19.40
N LYS A 73 -1.86 -10.29 19.07
CA LYS A 73 -2.84 -11.17 19.73
C LYS A 73 -2.25 -12.01 20.88
N GLN A 74 -1.00 -11.77 21.29
CA GLN A 74 -0.43 -12.50 22.42
C GLN A 74 -1.08 -12.08 23.75
N PRO A 75 -1.25 -12.99 24.74
CA PRO A 75 -1.93 -12.71 26.02
C PRO A 75 -1.38 -11.59 26.92
N GLY A 76 -0.33 -10.86 26.52
CA GLY A 76 0.19 -9.67 27.22
C GLY A 76 0.23 -8.39 26.37
N ILE A 77 -0.19 -8.46 25.11
CA ILE A 77 -0.18 -7.35 24.15
C ILE A 77 -1.60 -7.04 23.70
N GLU A 78 -2.44 -8.05 23.54
CA GLU A 78 -3.83 -7.87 23.11
C GLU A 78 -4.58 -6.87 24.00
N GLY A 79 -5.34 -5.96 23.36
CA GLY A 79 -6.10 -4.91 24.05
C GLY A 79 -5.26 -3.80 24.70
N THR A 80 -3.93 -3.87 24.63
CA THR A 80 -3.05 -2.82 25.19
C THR A 80 -2.79 -1.69 24.19
N PHE A 81 -2.29 -0.56 24.68
CA PHE A 81 -1.79 0.51 23.84
C PHE A 81 -0.69 0.05 22.87
N ALA A 82 0.12 -0.95 23.26
CA ALA A 82 1.16 -1.50 22.39
C ALA A 82 0.58 -2.19 21.14
N ALA A 83 -0.51 -2.96 21.27
CA ALA A 83 -1.21 -3.55 20.12
C ALA A 83 -1.68 -2.46 19.14
N THR A 84 -2.27 -1.38 19.67
CA THR A 84 -2.70 -0.23 18.88
C THR A 84 -1.52 0.44 18.16
N LEU A 85 -0.41 0.68 18.85
CA LEU A 85 0.79 1.25 18.24
C LEU A 85 1.36 0.37 17.12
N ILE A 86 1.37 -0.95 17.29
CA ILE A 86 1.81 -1.89 16.25
C ILE A 86 0.94 -1.73 15.01
N MET A 87 -0.40 -1.75 15.16
CA MET A 87 -1.32 -1.55 14.04
C MET A 87 -1.09 -0.21 13.34
N PHE A 88 -1.06 0.90 14.08
CA PHE A 88 -0.84 2.23 13.49
C PHE A 88 0.50 2.33 12.78
N PHE A 89 1.57 1.78 13.37
CA PHE A 89 2.89 1.79 12.75
C PHE A 89 2.86 1.13 11.37
N PHE A 90 2.23 -0.03 11.25
CA PHE A 90 2.19 -0.77 9.99
C PHE A 90 1.28 -0.14 8.93
N VAL A 91 0.17 0.47 9.33
CA VAL A 91 -0.67 1.29 8.44
C VAL A 91 0.15 2.45 7.85
N LEU A 92 0.84 3.21 8.70
CA LEU A 92 1.68 4.33 8.26
C LEU A 92 2.85 3.86 7.40
N LEU A 93 3.49 2.76 7.78
CA LEU A 93 4.62 2.20 7.03
C LEU A 93 4.21 1.74 5.63
N GLY A 94 3.02 1.14 5.51
CA GLY A 94 2.54 0.66 4.23
C GLY A 94 2.05 1.76 3.29
N ASP A 95 1.64 2.91 3.80
CA ASP A 95 1.42 4.12 3.01
C ASP A 95 2.73 4.81 2.63
N PHE A 96 3.64 4.88 3.61
CA PHE A 96 4.98 5.42 3.41
C PHE A 96 5.72 4.71 2.28
N ARG A 97 5.66 3.37 2.16
CA ARG A 97 6.33 2.66 1.06
C ARG A 97 5.81 3.07 -0.33
N VAL A 98 4.50 3.32 -0.46
CA VAL A 98 3.89 3.75 -1.73
C VAL A 98 4.42 5.14 -2.09
N LEU A 99 4.36 6.05 -1.12
CA LEU A 99 4.79 7.43 -1.30
C LEU A 99 6.30 7.55 -1.52
N LEU A 100 7.12 6.81 -0.76
CA LEU A 100 8.56 6.77 -0.92
C LEU A 100 8.96 6.26 -2.30
N LEU A 101 8.32 5.18 -2.77
CA LEU A 101 8.61 4.65 -4.10
C LEU A 101 8.23 5.65 -5.20
N ALA A 102 7.03 6.23 -5.11
CA ALA A 102 6.57 7.21 -6.09
C ALA A 102 7.44 8.47 -6.11
N ILE A 103 7.80 9.01 -4.94
CA ILE A 103 8.66 10.20 -4.82
C ILE A 103 10.07 9.90 -5.32
N GLY A 104 10.68 8.79 -4.91
CA GLY A 104 12.03 8.42 -5.35
C GLY A 104 12.10 8.12 -6.86
N VAL A 105 11.03 7.61 -7.47
CA VAL A 105 10.96 7.46 -8.92
C VAL A 105 10.69 8.78 -9.63
N ALA A 106 9.86 9.67 -9.08
CA ALA A 106 9.59 10.98 -9.66
C ALA A 106 10.80 11.93 -9.59
N ARG A 107 11.66 11.74 -8.60
CA ARG A 107 12.80 12.61 -8.29
C ARG A 107 14.09 11.81 -8.01
N PRO A 108 14.60 11.05 -9.00
CA PRO A 108 15.80 10.23 -8.81
C PRO A 108 17.07 11.07 -8.54
N GLU A 109 17.05 12.35 -8.90
CA GLU A 109 18.13 13.31 -8.63
C GLU A 109 18.28 13.70 -7.16
N ARG A 110 17.25 13.44 -6.33
CA ARG A 110 17.25 13.78 -4.90
C ARG A 110 17.92 12.72 -4.07
N THR A 111 18.46 13.13 -2.92
CA THR A 111 19.03 12.18 -1.97
C THR A 111 17.93 11.30 -1.36
N LEU A 112 18.31 10.10 -0.89
CA LEU A 112 17.37 9.21 -0.19
C LEU A 112 16.77 9.91 1.04
N ARG A 113 17.55 10.71 1.76
CA ARG A 113 17.09 11.44 2.95
C ARG A 113 15.98 12.42 2.60
N ASP A 114 16.12 13.18 1.52
CA ASP A 114 15.10 14.15 1.09
C ASP A 114 13.82 13.44 0.66
N ASN A 115 13.96 12.33 -0.08
CA ASN A 115 12.83 11.53 -0.52
C ASN A 115 12.11 10.86 0.67
N VAL A 116 12.84 10.36 1.66
CA VAL A 116 12.28 9.84 2.92
C VAL A 116 11.57 10.93 3.71
N GLY A 117 12.20 12.10 3.88
CA GLY A 117 11.59 13.22 4.60
C GLY A 117 10.29 13.69 3.96
N TRP A 118 10.27 13.79 2.63
CA TRP A 118 9.05 14.16 1.92
C TRP A 118 7.98 13.07 2.00
N ALA A 119 8.33 11.81 1.77
CA ALA A 119 7.39 10.70 1.88
C ALA A 119 6.78 10.61 3.28
N ALA A 120 7.59 10.77 4.33
CA ALA A 120 7.12 10.80 5.71
C ALA A 120 6.15 11.97 5.96
N GLY A 121 6.50 13.19 5.51
CA GLY A 121 5.63 14.35 5.64
C GLY A 121 4.28 14.17 4.94
N VAL A 122 4.27 13.59 3.73
CA VAL A 122 3.03 13.31 2.99
C VAL A 122 2.23 12.18 3.64
N THR A 123 2.91 11.16 4.19
CA THR A 123 2.27 10.04 4.90
C THR A 123 1.46 10.54 6.10
N LEU A 124 1.92 11.58 6.79
CA LEU A 124 1.24 12.13 7.97
C LEU A 124 -0.03 12.94 7.64
N VAL A 125 -0.25 13.34 6.38
CA VAL A 125 -1.42 14.16 6.01
C VAL A 125 -2.73 13.43 6.31
N VAL A 126 -2.83 12.16 5.89
CA VAL A 126 -4.05 11.34 6.05
C VAL A 126 -4.35 10.98 7.51
N PRO A 127 -3.43 10.45 8.34
CA PRO A 127 -3.73 10.14 9.74
C PRO A 127 -4.07 11.39 10.55
N ILE A 128 -3.42 12.53 10.30
CA ILE A 128 -3.76 13.79 10.97
C ILE A 128 -5.17 14.21 10.57
N PHE A 129 -5.48 14.21 9.27
CA PHE A 129 -6.82 14.53 8.77
C PHE A 129 -7.89 13.59 9.35
N ALA A 130 -7.62 12.28 9.37
CA ALA A 130 -8.54 11.27 9.89
C ALA A 130 -8.76 11.44 11.40
N GLY A 131 -7.70 11.63 12.18
CA GLY A 131 -7.79 11.84 13.62
C GLY A 131 -8.54 13.12 13.99
N VAL A 132 -8.26 14.24 13.31
CA VAL A 132 -8.97 15.51 13.53
C VAL A 132 -10.44 15.39 13.16
N THR A 133 -10.76 14.77 12.01
CA THR A 133 -12.14 14.61 11.54
C THR A 133 -12.92 13.69 12.47
N TYR A 134 -12.37 12.52 12.80
CA TYR A 134 -13.00 11.56 13.72
C TYR A 134 -13.21 12.17 15.12
N GLY A 135 -12.19 12.84 15.67
CA GLY A 135 -12.30 13.53 16.96
C GLY A 135 -13.38 14.61 16.94
N SER A 136 -13.46 15.40 15.87
CA SER A 136 -14.49 16.42 15.69
C SER A 136 -15.90 15.83 15.62
N LEU A 137 -16.07 14.72 14.89
CA LEU A 137 -17.35 14.00 14.82
C LEU A 137 -17.73 13.38 16.15
N GLY A 138 -16.76 12.86 16.91
CA GLY A 138 -17.01 12.30 18.25
C GLY A 138 -17.49 13.33 19.27
N PHE A 139 -17.21 14.63 19.08
CA PHE A 139 -17.83 15.68 19.88
C PHE A 139 -19.31 15.93 19.54
N LEU A 140 -19.75 15.52 18.34
CA LEU A 140 -21.10 15.74 17.84
C LEU A 140 -21.98 14.49 17.92
N ILE A 141 -21.38 13.30 18.00
CA ILE A 141 -22.04 12.00 17.94
C ILE A 141 -21.49 11.14 19.09
N GLU A 142 -22.29 10.94 20.14
CA GLU A 142 -21.88 10.26 21.38
C GLU A 142 -21.45 8.80 21.16
N ASP A 143 -22.08 8.09 20.23
CA ASP A 143 -21.81 6.68 19.91
C ASP A 143 -21.18 6.50 18.51
N LEU A 144 -20.16 7.31 18.20
CA LEU A 144 -19.48 7.21 16.91
C LEU A 144 -18.74 5.87 16.78
N HIS A 145 -19.15 5.06 15.79
CA HIS A 145 -18.58 3.74 15.57
C HIS A 145 -17.08 3.80 15.19
N GLY A 146 -16.26 2.93 15.78
CA GLY A 146 -14.79 2.95 15.59
C GLY A 146 -14.34 2.74 14.14
N HIS A 147 -15.13 2.03 13.32
CA HIS A 147 -14.84 1.88 11.88
C HIS A 147 -14.92 3.20 11.10
N VAL A 148 -15.60 4.23 11.61
CA VAL A 148 -15.68 5.53 10.93
C VAL A 148 -14.29 6.15 10.80
N LEU A 149 -13.39 5.94 11.77
CA LEU A 149 -11.99 6.39 11.67
C LEU A 149 -11.30 5.78 10.43
N TRP A 150 -11.46 4.48 10.23
CA TRP A 150 -10.89 3.74 9.10
C TRP A 150 -11.50 4.19 7.78
N MET A 151 -12.82 4.39 7.72
CA MET A 151 -13.48 4.90 6.52
C MET A 151 -12.97 6.30 6.13
N ILE A 152 -12.79 7.20 7.10
CA ILE A 152 -12.22 8.54 6.84
C ILE A 152 -10.77 8.40 6.35
N TYR A 153 -9.99 7.53 6.98
CA TYR A 153 -8.61 7.27 6.58
C TYR A 153 -8.52 6.73 5.15
N GLU A 154 -9.29 5.70 4.84
CA GLU A 154 -9.30 5.02 3.54
C GLU A 154 -9.77 5.97 2.43
N ALA A 155 -10.81 6.76 2.68
CA ALA A 155 -11.25 7.84 1.79
C ALA A 155 -10.16 8.91 1.60
N GLY A 156 -9.48 9.29 2.70
CA GLY A 156 -8.39 10.26 2.69
C GLY A 156 -7.20 9.81 1.85
N PHE A 157 -6.75 8.56 2.00
CA PHE A 157 -5.62 8.04 1.23
C PHE A 157 -5.99 7.77 -0.24
N MET A 158 -7.21 7.31 -0.51
CA MET A 158 -7.74 7.24 -1.88
C MET A 158 -7.70 8.63 -2.54
N GLY A 159 -8.22 9.65 -1.85
CA GLY A 159 -8.20 11.04 -2.31
C GLY A 159 -6.78 11.57 -2.54
N LEU A 160 -5.85 11.26 -1.63
CA LEU A 160 -4.44 11.60 -1.75
C LEU A 160 -3.81 10.97 -2.99
N CYS A 161 -4.02 9.67 -3.23
CA CYS A 161 -3.51 8.97 -4.42
C CYS A 161 -4.03 9.62 -5.71
N ILE A 162 -5.33 9.94 -5.77
CA ILE A 162 -5.94 10.60 -6.94
C ILE A 162 -5.35 12.00 -7.12
N ALA A 163 -5.20 12.77 -6.04
CA ALA A 163 -4.64 14.11 -6.08
C ALA A 163 -3.19 14.10 -6.56
N LEU A 164 -2.36 13.19 -6.02
CA LEU A 164 -0.97 13.05 -6.43
C LEU A 164 -0.86 12.61 -7.89
N SER A 165 -1.63 11.62 -8.31
CA SER A 165 -1.67 11.13 -9.70
C SER A 165 -2.09 12.20 -10.71
N ARG A 166 -3.15 12.95 -10.41
CA ARG A 166 -3.74 13.91 -11.36
C ARG A 166 -3.10 15.28 -11.33
N ARG A 167 -2.57 15.72 -10.18
CA ARG A 167 -2.08 17.08 -9.99
C ARG A 167 -0.57 17.14 -9.77
N TRP A 168 -0.02 16.30 -8.90
CA TRP A 168 1.39 16.38 -8.55
C TRP A 168 2.30 15.77 -9.62
N VAL A 169 1.95 14.59 -10.15
CA VAL A 169 2.76 13.91 -11.17
C VAL A 169 2.94 14.76 -12.43
N PRO A 170 1.89 15.31 -13.08
CA PRO A 170 2.06 16.10 -14.29
C PRO A 170 2.84 17.40 -14.05
N ARG A 171 2.62 18.05 -12.89
CA ARG A 171 3.33 19.28 -12.53
C ARG A 171 4.81 19.05 -12.22
N SER A 172 5.15 17.87 -11.71
CA SER A 172 6.52 17.56 -11.30
C SER A 172 7.41 17.15 -12.46
N LEU A 173 6.84 16.51 -13.49
CA LEU A 173 7.60 15.89 -14.59
C LEU A 173 7.45 16.61 -15.93
N GLY A 174 6.52 17.56 -16.05
CA GLY A 174 6.23 18.25 -17.31
C GLY A 174 5.56 17.35 -18.36
N SER A 175 5.69 17.73 -19.63
CA SER A 175 5.05 17.08 -20.78
C SER A 175 6.03 16.54 -21.82
N GLU A 176 7.31 16.40 -21.46
CA GLU A 176 8.34 15.89 -22.37
C GLU A 176 8.08 14.41 -22.73
N PRO A 177 8.31 13.98 -23.99
CA PRO A 177 8.10 12.58 -24.39
C PRO A 177 8.88 11.57 -23.52
N ALA A 178 10.09 11.95 -23.07
CA ALA A 178 10.91 11.13 -22.18
C ALA A 178 10.26 10.88 -20.80
N ALA A 179 9.40 11.78 -20.33
CA ALA A 179 8.72 11.66 -19.05
C ALA A 179 7.45 10.81 -19.11
N LEU A 180 6.94 10.45 -20.30
CA LEU A 180 5.67 9.73 -20.44
C LEU A 180 5.69 8.36 -19.75
N ALA A 181 6.75 7.58 -19.93
CA ALA A 181 6.88 6.27 -19.28
C ALA A 181 6.91 6.39 -17.74
N GLN A 182 7.57 7.43 -17.23
CA GLN A 182 7.64 7.73 -15.80
C GLN A 182 6.26 8.17 -15.26
N ILE A 183 5.55 9.05 -15.98
CA ILE A 183 4.20 9.50 -15.65
C ILE A 183 3.25 8.30 -15.60
N ASP A 184 3.28 7.43 -16.60
CA ASP A 184 2.42 6.25 -16.69
C ASP A 184 2.68 5.27 -15.55
N TYR A 185 3.96 5.05 -15.20
CA TYR A 185 4.34 4.25 -14.05
C TYR A 185 3.79 4.84 -12.74
N LEU A 186 4.01 6.13 -12.49
CA LEU A 186 3.56 6.79 -11.25
C LEU A 186 2.03 6.82 -11.15
N ARG A 187 1.34 7.06 -12.26
CA ARG A 187 -0.13 6.98 -12.32
C ARG A 187 -0.62 5.57 -12.04
N ALA A 188 0.06 4.55 -12.55
CA ALA A 188 -0.28 3.16 -12.26
C ALA A 188 -0.09 2.83 -10.78
N LEU A 189 1.01 3.28 -10.15
CA LEU A 189 1.23 3.10 -8.70
C LEU A 189 0.12 3.74 -7.86
N PHE A 190 -0.19 5.02 -8.11
CA PHE A 190 -1.24 5.72 -7.39
C PHE A 190 -2.64 5.18 -7.71
N GLY A 191 -2.88 4.77 -8.95
CA GLY A 191 -4.13 4.14 -9.36
C GLY A 191 -4.37 2.81 -8.65
N TYR A 192 -3.32 1.99 -8.54
CA TYR A 192 -3.35 0.75 -7.76
C TYR A 192 -3.62 1.05 -6.28
N GLY A 193 -2.91 2.05 -5.72
CA GLY A 193 -3.15 2.62 -4.39
C GLY A 193 -4.61 2.95 -4.12
N ALA A 194 -5.16 3.83 -4.97
CA ALA A 194 -6.54 4.27 -4.87
C ALA A 194 -7.54 3.11 -5.02
N ALA A 195 -7.25 2.12 -5.87
CA ALA A 195 -8.15 1.00 -6.10
C ALA A 195 -8.35 0.12 -4.86
N TYR A 196 -7.28 -0.28 -4.16
CA TYR A 196 -7.45 -1.10 -2.96
C TYR A 196 -8.02 -0.28 -1.78
N TYR A 197 -7.73 1.01 -1.69
CA TYR A 197 -8.37 1.88 -0.69
C TYR A 197 -9.86 2.10 -0.97
N ALA A 198 -10.27 2.20 -2.24
CA ALA A 198 -11.68 2.25 -2.60
C ALA A 198 -12.41 0.94 -2.27
N LEU A 199 -11.75 -0.21 -2.45
CA LEU A 199 -12.29 -1.51 -2.09
C LEU A 199 -12.43 -1.68 -0.57
N TRP A 200 -11.44 -1.24 0.22
CA TRP A 200 -11.56 -1.22 1.67
C TRP A 200 -12.72 -0.33 2.15
N LEU A 201 -12.80 0.90 1.63
CA LEU A 201 -13.88 1.83 1.96
C LEU A 201 -15.25 1.25 1.60
N GLY A 202 -15.37 0.67 0.41
CA GLY A 202 -16.60 0.01 -0.03
C GLY A 202 -16.97 -1.17 0.86
N ALA A 203 -16.00 -1.94 1.31
CA ALA A 203 -16.22 -3.04 2.24
C ALA A 203 -16.67 -2.56 3.62
N ASP A 204 -16.09 -1.47 4.15
CA ASP A 204 -16.52 -0.88 5.42
C ASP A 204 -17.92 -0.27 5.33
N VAL A 205 -18.30 0.32 4.20
CA VAL A 205 -19.70 0.72 3.97
C VAL A 205 -20.63 -0.49 4.05
N LEU A 206 -20.27 -1.62 3.43
CA LEU A 206 -21.09 -2.84 3.49
C LEU A 206 -21.20 -3.38 4.92
N ILE A 207 -20.11 -3.35 5.70
CA ILE A 207 -20.08 -3.83 7.09
C ILE A 207 -20.87 -2.91 8.01
N VAL A 208 -20.59 -1.61 7.98
CA VAL A 208 -21.05 -0.65 9.00
C VAL A 208 -22.41 -0.06 8.66
N VAL A 209 -22.67 0.22 7.38
CA VAL A 209 -23.90 0.90 6.94
C VAL A 209 -24.97 -0.09 6.50
N ALA A 210 -24.57 -1.14 5.77
CA ALA A 210 -25.50 -2.13 5.25
C ALA A 210 -25.64 -3.38 6.14
N GLU A 211 -24.79 -3.51 7.18
CA GLU A 211 -24.77 -4.66 8.09
C GLU A 211 -24.64 -6.02 7.36
N LEU A 212 -23.91 -6.04 6.24
CA LEU A 212 -23.75 -7.21 5.39
C LEU A 212 -22.43 -7.94 5.69
N ASP A 213 -22.52 -9.21 6.09
CA ASP A 213 -21.37 -10.09 6.31
C ASP A 213 -20.47 -10.20 5.07
N LEU A 214 -21.05 -10.09 3.86
CA LEU A 214 -20.31 -10.05 2.59
C LEU A 214 -19.20 -8.97 2.57
N GLY A 215 -19.36 -7.86 3.31
CA GLY A 215 -18.32 -6.83 3.41
C GLY A 215 -16.98 -7.37 3.92
N TRP A 216 -16.99 -8.34 4.85
CA TRP A 216 -15.77 -9.03 5.29
C TRP A 216 -15.11 -9.83 4.15
N GLY A 217 -15.92 -10.47 3.31
CA GLY A 217 -15.48 -11.15 2.11
C GLY A 217 -14.86 -10.18 1.10
N VAL A 218 -15.44 -8.98 0.94
CA VAL A 218 -14.87 -7.93 0.10
C VAL A 218 -13.54 -7.43 0.66
N ARG A 219 -13.38 -7.25 1.99
CA ARG A 219 -12.11 -6.81 2.63
C ARG A 219 -10.93 -7.76 2.38
N ILE A 220 -11.16 -9.03 2.06
CA ILE A 220 -10.11 -9.98 1.68
C ILE A 220 -9.34 -9.49 0.45
N VAL A 221 -10.04 -8.97 -0.55
CA VAL A 221 -9.45 -8.55 -1.83
C VAL A 221 -8.44 -7.41 -1.67
N PRO A 222 -8.78 -6.24 -1.07
CA PRO A 222 -7.80 -5.18 -0.86
C PRO A 222 -6.66 -5.59 0.07
N ASN A 223 -6.87 -6.50 1.04
CA ASN A 223 -5.76 -7.07 1.80
C ASN A 223 -4.78 -7.81 0.87
N GLN A 224 -5.27 -8.66 -0.05
CA GLN A 224 -4.39 -9.33 -1.01
C GLN A 224 -3.69 -8.35 -1.96
N LEU A 225 -4.40 -7.31 -2.43
CA LEU A 225 -3.81 -6.28 -3.27
C LEU A 225 -2.69 -5.53 -2.52
N TYR A 226 -2.93 -5.14 -1.27
CA TYR A 226 -1.98 -4.37 -0.46
C TYR A 226 -0.80 -5.22 0.03
N TYR A 227 -1.06 -6.41 0.57
CA TYR A 227 -0.04 -7.25 1.20
C TYR A 227 0.70 -8.11 0.17
N ALA A 228 -0.04 -8.83 -0.66
CA ALA A 228 0.56 -9.84 -1.51
C ALA A 228 1.05 -9.26 -2.85
N LEU A 229 0.25 -8.39 -3.47
CA LEU A 229 0.38 -8.09 -4.90
C LEU A 229 0.97 -6.72 -5.23
N TRP A 230 0.94 -5.76 -4.30
CA TRP A 230 1.42 -4.40 -4.56
C TRP A 230 2.92 -4.35 -4.89
N VAL A 231 3.76 -5.06 -4.12
CA VAL A 231 5.22 -5.05 -4.35
C VAL A 231 5.60 -5.71 -5.69
N PRO A 232 5.10 -6.91 -6.03
CA PRO A 232 5.33 -7.49 -7.36
C PRO A 232 4.82 -6.60 -8.50
N PHE A 233 3.62 -6.02 -8.35
CA PHE A 233 3.06 -5.09 -9.33
C PHE A 233 4.00 -3.90 -9.56
N ALA A 234 4.43 -3.23 -8.48
CA ALA A 234 5.32 -2.08 -8.56
C ALA A 234 6.64 -2.43 -9.24
N TYR A 235 7.24 -3.57 -8.88
CA TYR A 235 8.48 -4.02 -9.48
C TYR A 235 8.33 -4.33 -10.98
N TRP A 236 7.40 -5.21 -11.35
CA TRP A 236 7.26 -5.66 -12.73
C TRP A 236 6.81 -4.54 -13.66
N ARG A 237 5.92 -3.64 -13.19
CA ARG A 237 5.53 -2.48 -13.98
C ARG A 237 6.72 -1.56 -14.25
N PHE A 238 7.61 -1.37 -13.27
CA PHE A 238 8.81 -0.55 -13.44
C PHE A 238 9.79 -1.16 -14.44
N PHE A 239 10.02 -2.48 -14.38
CA PHE A 239 10.94 -3.21 -15.26
C PHE A 239 10.25 -3.86 -16.47
N SER A 240 9.24 -3.18 -17.05
CA SER A 240 8.43 -3.69 -18.17
C SER A 240 8.83 -3.16 -19.55
N VAL A 241 9.76 -2.20 -19.63
CA VAL A 241 10.12 -1.57 -20.91
C VAL A 241 10.90 -2.56 -21.78
N ALA A 242 10.55 -2.63 -23.06
CA ALA A 242 11.28 -3.42 -24.04
C ALA A 242 12.69 -2.83 -24.25
N PRO A 243 13.76 -3.64 -24.31
CA PRO A 243 15.10 -3.12 -24.57
C PRO A 243 15.13 -2.41 -25.93
N THR A 244 15.33 -1.09 -25.94
CA THR A 244 15.53 -0.33 -27.17
C THR A 244 17.01 -0.38 -27.54
N GLY A 245 17.43 -1.47 -28.18
CA GLY A 245 18.80 -1.63 -28.68
C GLY A 245 18.88 -2.59 -29.87
N PRO A 246 19.89 -2.46 -30.75
CA PRO A 246 20.04 -3.26 -31.97
C PRO A 246 20.21 -4.78 -31.75
N ASN A 247 20.37 -5.21 -30.49
CA ASN A 247 20.44 -6.62 -30.09
C ASN A 247 19.13 -7.18 -29.50
N ALA A 248 17.99 -6.48 -29.64
CA ALA A 248 16.70 -6.93 -29.09
C ALA A 248 16.12 -8.20 -29.76
N ALA A 249 16.82 -8.82 -30.70
CA ALA A 249 16.40 -10.01 -31.45
C ALA A 249 17.43 -11.16 -31.40
N ARG A 250 18.19 -11.31 -30.31
CA ARG A 250 19.05 -12.48 -30.08
C ARG A 250 18.61 -13.27 -28.86
#